data_AF-A0A498QX60-F1
#
_entry.id   AF-A0A498QX60-F1
#
_cell.length_a   1.000
_cell.length_b   1.000
_cell.length_c   1.000
_cell.angle_alpha   90.00
_cell.angle_beta   90.00
_cell.angle_gamma   90.00
#
_symmetry.space_group_name_H-M   'P 1'
#
loop_
_entity.id
_entity.type
_entity.pdbx_description
1 polymer ?
#
loop_
_entity_poly.entity_id
_entity_poly.type
_entity_poly.pdbx_seq_one_letter_code
_entity_poly.pdbx_strand_id
1 'polypeptide(L)'
;MTNLEVNTAHLQQLAARNDDVARQIAAATRSTHNIGHDVWLGHGPSSGSSNNAVVAAQAARHAAGKALQAATTILARNLTAAATAYDHTDHHNAEHLHHQLP
;
A
#
# COMPACT_ATOMS: atom_id res chain seq x y z
N MET A 1 -12.95 28.38 8.62
CA MET A 1 -11.67 27.83 8.13
C MET A 1 -11.44 26.56 8.90
N THR A 2 -11.58 25.40 8.26
CA THR A 2 -11.28 24.11 8.90
C THR A 2 -9.77 24.05 9.08
N ASN A 3 -9.30 24.33 10.29
CA ASN A 3 -7.92 24.11 10.67
C ASN A 3 -7.69 22.60 10.51
N LEU A 4 -7.01 22.21 9.44
CA LEU A 4 -6.54 20.85 9.28
C LEU A 4 -5.37 20.76 10.24
N GLU A 5 -5.65 20.48 11.52
CA GLU A 5 -4.65 20.00 12.45
C GLU A 5 -4.20 18.64 11.91
N VAL A 6 -3.29 18.69 10.95
CA VAL A 6 -2.57 17.52 10.48
C VAL A 6 -1.64 17.16 11.63
N ASN A 7 -2.18 16.46 12.62
CA ASN A 7 -1.38 15.89 13.68
C ASN A 7 -0.37 14.95 13.00
N THR A 8 0.92 15.29 13.07
CA THR A 8 2.03 14.47 12.58
C THR A 8 1.88 13.00 13.00
N ALA A 9 1.40 12.74 14.22
CA ALA A 9 1.11 11.39 14.69
C ALA A 9 0.00 10.68 13.92
N HIS A 10 -1.03 11.41 13.46
CA HIS A 10 -2.10 10.85 12.63
C HIS A 10 -1.59 10.46 11.25
N LEU A 11 -0.73 11.27 10.62
CA LEU A 11 -0.09 10.90 9.35
C LEU A 11 0.82 9.68 9.49
N GLN A 12 1.62 9.62 10.57
CA GLN A 12 2.46 8.45 10.87
C GLN A 12 1.61 7.19 11.09
N GLN A 13 0.50 7.30 11.81
CA GLN A 13 -0.43 6.19 12.00
C GLN A 13 -1.01 5.72 10.66
N LEU A 14 -1.40 6.64 9.77
CA LEU A 14 -1.93 6.30 8.45
C LEU A 14 -0.86 5.69 7.55
N ALA A 15 0.38 6.14 7.64
CA ALA A 15 1.52 5.54 6.93
C ALA A 15 1.70 4.07 7.36
N ALA A 16 1.75 3.81 8.68
CA ALA A 16 1.89 2.46 9.22
C ALA A 16 0.74 1.51 8.80
N ARG A 17 -0.50 2.03 8.75
CA ARG A 17 -1.65 1.27 8.24
C ARG A 17 -1.51 0.93 6.76
N ASN A 18 -1.00 1.86 5.94
CA ASN A 18 -0.75 1.58 4.52
C ASN A 18 0.36 0.52 4.35
N ASP A 19 1.43 0.56 5.14
CA ASP A 19 2.44 -0.51 5.12
C ASP A 19 1.85 -1.88 5.49
N ASP A 20 0.92 -1.93 6.43
CA ASP A 20 0.21 -3.15 6.79
C ASP A 20 -0.66 -3.67 5.65
N VAL A 21 -1.44 -2.79 5.02
CA VAL A 21 -2.24 -3.10 3.84
C VAL A 21 -1.36 -3.61 2.69
N ALA A 22 -0.20 -2.99 2.44
CA ALA A 22 0.74 -3.46 1.42
C ALA A 22 1.25 -4.88 1.70
N ARG A 23 1.51 -5.21 2.98
CA ARG A 23 1.89 -6.57 3.41
C ARG A 23 0.74 -7.57 3.21
N GLN A 24 -0.49 -7.19 3.55
CA GLN A 24 -1.67 -8.03 3.35
C GLN A 24 -1.95 -8.29 1.86
N ILE A 25 -1.86 -7.27 1.01
CA ILE A 25 -1.99 -7.41 -0.45
C ILE A 25 -0.94 -8.38 -0.99
N ALA A 26 0.31 -8.25 -0.54
CA ALA A 26 1.38 -9.13 -0.97
C ALA A 26 1.11 -10.59 -0.55
N ALA A 27 0.59 -10.82 0.66
CA ALA A 27 0.20 -12.14 1.13
C ALA A 27 -0.98 -12.72 0.31
N ALA A 28 -2.03 -11.94 0.08
CA ALA A 28 -3.18 -12.34 -0.72
C ALA A 28 -2.79 -12.66 -2.19
N THR A 29 -1.86 -11.90 -2.74
CA THR A 29 -1.30 -12.12 -4.09
C THR A 29 -0.54 -13.44 -4.19
N ARG A 30 0.21 -13.80 -3.14
CA ARG A 30 0.94 -15.08 -3.08
C ARG A 30 0.03 -16.27 -2.83
N SER A 31 -1.07 -16.09 -2.10
CA SER A 31 -2.00 -17.17 -1.75
C SER A 31 -2.62 -17.87 -2.97
N THR A 32 -2.66 -17.21 -4.13
CA THR A 32 -3.21 -17.77 -5.36
C THR A 32 -2.15 -18.30 -6.32
N HIS A 33 -0.92 -18.43 -5.86
CA HIS A 33 0.15 -19.00 -6.65
C HIS A 33 -0.18 -20.47 -7.00
N ASN A 34 0.14 -20.87 -8.23
CA ASN A 34 -0.03 -22.22 -8.79
C ASN A 34 -1.45 -22.74 -9.05
N ILE A 35 -2.51 -21.99 -8.74
CA ILE A 35 -3.90 -22.42 -9.05
C ILE A 35 -4.05 -22.80 -10.54
N GLY A 36 -3.45 -22.01 -11.45
CA GLY A 36 -3.46 -22.30 -12.87
C GLY A 36 -2.80 -23.63 -13.24
N HIS A 37 -1.73 -24.02 -12.56
CA HIS A 37 -1.08 -25.32 -12.75
C HIS A 37 -1.95 -26.46 -12.19
N ASP A 38 -2.54 -26.26 -11.01
CA ASP A 38 -3.32 -27.28 -10.33
C ASP A 38 -4.59 -27.65 -11.10
N VAL A 39 -5.23 -26.69 -11.77
CA VAL A 39 -6.39 -26.99 -12.65
C VAL A 39 -5.99 -27.78 -13.89
N TRP A 40 -4.79 -27.55 -14.44
CA TRP A 40 -4.26 -28.36 -15.54
C TRP A 40 -3.98 -29.80 -15.10
N LEU A 41 -3.44 -29.98 -13.90
CA LEU A 41 -3.20 -31.31 -13.33
C LEU A 41 -4.51 -32.04 -12.98
N GLY A 42 -5.48 -31.33 -12.39
CA GLY A 42 -6.72 -31.93 -11.88
C GLY A 42 -7.80 -32.18 -12.93
N HIS A 43 -7.98 -31.26 -13.89
CA HIS A 43 -9.03 -31.37 -14.91
C HIS A 43 -8.50 -31.83 -16.28
N GLY A 44 -7.18 -31.81 -16.47
CA GLY A 44 -6.56 -32.29 -17.69
C GLY A 44 -6.86 -31.44 -18.94
N PRO A 45 -6.44 -31.91 -20.11
CA PRO A 45 -6.48 -31.13 -21.35
C PRO A 45 -7.89 -30.94 -21.93
N SER A 46 -8.85 -31.81 -21.60
CA SER A 46 -10.24 -31.66 -22.05
C SER A 46 -10.88 -30.36 -21.56
N SER A 47 -10.44 -29.86 -20.40
CA SER A 47 -10.85 -28.56 -19.84
C SER A 47 -9.93 -27.40 -20.26
N GLY A 48 -9.14 -27.56 -21.33
CA GLY A 48 -8.06 -26.64 -21.69
C GLY A 48 -8.46 -25.17 -21.83
N SER A 49 -9.63 -24.87 -22.39
CA SER A 49 -10.14 -23.49 -22.49
C SER A 49 -10.42 -22.86 -21.12
N SER A 50 -11.07 -23.61 -20.23
CA SER A 50 -11.33 -23.20 -18.85
C SER A 50 -10.03 -23.07 -18.05
N ASN A 51 -9.10 -24.01 -18.20
CA ASN A 51 -7.79 -23.96 -17.52
C ASN A 51 -7.01 -22.71 -17.95
N ASN A 52 -7.00 -22.39 -19.25
CA ASN A 52 -6.37 -21.17 -19.76
C ASN A 52 -7.02 -19.90 -19.20
N ALA A 53 -8.35 -19.87 -19.07
CA ALA A 53 -9.04 -18.74 -18.46
C ALA A 53 -8.62 -18.55 -16.99
N VAL A 54 -8.45 -19.64 -16.22
CA VAL A 54 -7.94 -19.58 -14.84
C VAL A 54 -6.49 -19.09 -14.80
N VAL A 55 -5.62 -19.56 -15.69
CA VAL A 55 -4.23 -19.07 -15.81
C VAL A 55 -4.19 -17.57 -16.10
N ALA A 56 -5.01 -17.09 -17.04
CA ALA A 56 -5.12 -15.68 -17.37
C ALA A 56 -5.63 -14.85 -16.18
N ALA A 57 -6.66 -15.33 -15.48
CA ALA A 57 -7.18 -14.69 -14.28
C ALA A 57 -6.15 -14.62 -13.16
N GLN A 58 -5.37 -15.69 -12.93
CA GLN A 58 -4.28 -15.70 -11.97
C GLN A 58 -3.21 -14.65 -12.32
N ALA A 59 -2.81 -14.58 -13.59
CA ALA A 59 -1.81 -13.61 -14.06
C ALA A 59 -2.31 -12.16 -13.88
N ALA A 60 -3.56 -11.87 -14.26
CA ALA A 60 -4.18 -10.57 -14.09
C ALA A 60 -4.28 -10.18 -12.61
N ARG A 61 -4.71 -11.10 -11.74
CA ARG A 61 -4.78 -10.88 -10.29
C ARG A 61 -3.40 -10.60 -9.69
N HIS A 62 -2.37 -11.33 -10.13
CA HIS A 62 -1.01 -11.12 -9.67
C HIS A 62 -0.47 -9.74 -10.07
N ALA A 63 -0.72 -9.32 -11.32
CA ALA A 63 -0.36 -7.99 -11.79
C ALA A 63 -1.07 -6.87 -11.00
N ALA A 64 -2.39 -7.02 -10.77
CA ALA A 64 -3.15 -6.08 -9.95
C ALA A 64 -2.63 -6.02 -8.50
N GLY A 65 -2.33 -7.17 -7.90
CA GLY A 65 -1.76 -7.25 -6.55
C GLY A 65 -0.41 -6.53 -6.42
N LYS A 66 0.49 -6.72 -7.39
CA LYS A 66 1.77 -5.98 -7.47
C LYS A 66 1.56 -4.48 -7.59
N ALA A 67 0.64 -4.05 -8.46
CA ALA A 67 0.34 -2.63 -8.66
C ALA A 67 -0.24 -1.98 -7.39
N LEU A 68 -1.19 -2.65 -6.73
CA LEU A 68 -1.78 -2.19 -5.48
C LEU A 68 -0.72 -2.12 -4.36
N GLN A 69 0.12 -3.16 -4.21
CA GLN A 69 1.21 -3.15 -3.24
C GLN A 69 2.13 -1.93 -3.45
N ALA A 70 2.51 -1.64 -4.70
CA ALA A 70 3.35 -0.50 -5.03
C ALA A 70 2.66 0.84 -4.70
N ALA A 71 1.40 1.00 -5.10
CA ALA A 71 0.63 2.21 -4.84
C ALA A 71 0.48 2.48 -3.33
N THR A 72 0.14 1.45 -2.55
CA THR A 72 0.01 1.57 -1.09
C THR A 72 1.36 1.88 -0.42
N THR A 73 2.46 1.30 -0.90
CA THR A 73 3.81 1.61 -0.41
C THR A 73 4.19 3.06 -0.70
N ILE A 74 3.87 3.58 -1.89
CA ILE A 74 4.10 4.98 -2.25
C ILE A 74 3.26 5.90 -1.34
N LEU A 75 2.00 5.54 -1.09
CA LEU A 75 1.13 6.32 -0.20
C LEU A 75 1.70 6.36 1.22
N ALA A 76 2.17 5.25 1.77
CA ALA A 76 2.83 5.22 3.08
C ALA A 76 4.04 6.16 3.12
N ARG A 77 4.90 6.12 2.09
CA ARG A 77 6.07 7.03 1.98
C ARG A 77 5.67 8.50 1.92
N ASN A 78 4.65 8.83 1.14
CA ASN A 78 4.16 10.20 1.02
C ASN A 78 3.59 10.72 2.34
N LEU A 79 2.88 9.89 3.08
CA LEU A 79 2.36 10.22 4.41
C LEU A 79 3.49 10.45 5.43
N THR A 80 4.51 9.61 5.41
CA THR A 80 5.71 9.81 6.26
C THR A 80 6.44 11.10 5.88
N ALA A 81 6.63 11.37 4.60
CA ALA A 81 7.27 12.59 4.13
C ALA A 81 6.48 13.85 4.53
N ALA A 82 5.15 13.81 4.41
CA ALA A 82 4.27 14.88 4.87
C ALA A 82 4.38 15.09 6.38
N ALA A 83 4.40 14.01 7.17
CA ALA A 83 4.57 14.09 8.62
C ALA A 83 5.89 14.79 9.00
N THR A 84 7.00 14.41 8.36
CA THR A 84 8.31 15.06 8.59
C THR A 84 8.30 16.54 8.20
N ALA A 85 7.65 16.91 7.09
CA ALA A 85 7.56 18.30 6.66
C ALA A 85 6.75 19.18 7.63
N TYR A 86 5.65 18.65 8.18
CA TYR A 86 4.87 19.35 9.20
C TYR A 86 5.65 19.50 10.49
N ASP A 87 6.27 18.42 10.99
CA ASP A 87 7.09 18.46 12.21
C ASP A 87 8.23 19.49 12.12
N HIS A 88 8.91 19.55 10.98
CA HIS A 88 9.96 20.54 10.72
C HIS A 88 9.42 21.98 10.72
N THR A 89 8.26 22.20 10.08
CA THR A 89 7.63 23.52 10.01
C THR A 89 7.18 23.99 11.39
N ASP A 90 6.58 23.10 12.18
CA ASP A 90 6.13 23.38 13.54
C ASP A 90 7.32 23.70 14.45
N HIS A 91 8.41 22.94 14.35
CA HIS A 91 9.64 23.21 15.11
C HIS A 91 10.25 24.57 14.72
N HIS A 92 10.36 24.87 13.42
CA HIS A 92 10.90 26.15 12.94
C HIS A 92 10.07 27.34 13.43
N ASN A 93 8.74 27.21 13.39
CA ASN A 93 7.84 28.24 13.89
C ASN A 93 7.98 28.40 15.41
N ALA A 94 8.05 27.30 16.16
CA ALA A 94 8.23 27.34 17.62
C ALA A 94 9.54 28.03 18.03
N GLU A 95 10.65 27.74 17.34
CA GLU A 95 11.93 28.43 17.57
C GLU A 95 11.83 29.93 17.26
N HIS A 96 11.17 30.30 16.17
CA HIS A 96 11.00 31.71 15.80
C HIS A 96 10.12 32.47 16.82
N LEU A 97 9.04 31.83 17.31
CA LEU A 97 8.22 32.34 18.41
C LEU A 97 9.03 32.48 19.71
N HIS A 98 9.89 31.52 20.04
CA HIS A 98 10.77 31.59 21.21
C HIS A 98 11.75 32.76 21.13
N HIS A 99 12.24 33.10 19.94
CA HIS A 99 13.10 34.27 19.73
C HIS A 99 12.34 35.62 19.77
N GLN A 100 11.02 35.63 19.58
CA GLN A 100 10.19 36.84 19.59
C GLN A 100 9.59 37.18 20.96
N LEU A 101 9.56 36.20 21.88
CA LEU A 101 9.11 36.41 23.25
C LEU A 101 10.32 36.79 24.13
N PRO A 102 10.24 37.90 24.90
CA PRO A 102 11.34 38.38 25.75
C PRO A 102 11.64 37.48 26.95
#